data_AF-A0A7S1QDT3-F1
#
_entry.id   AF-A0A7S1QDT3-F1
#
_cell.length_a   1.000
_cell.length_b   1.000
_cell.length_c   1.000
_cell.angle_alpha   90.00
_cell.angle_beta   90.00
_cell.angle_gamma   90.00
#
_symmetry.space_group_name_H-M   'P 1'
#
loop_
_entity.id
_entity.type
_entity.pdbx_description
1 polymer ?
#
loop_
_entity_poly.entity_id
_entity_poly.type
_entity_poly.pdbx_seq_one_letter_code
_entity_poly.pdbx_strand_id
1 'polypeptide(L)'
;SNGSHDRIQRVLEADVIGKVVTMLTVPPVTLQMAALRTVGNVVTGNDDQTQVIIDRGGLAALRSLLNHPSRAVQKEACGCLSSIASGSVAQIQSVINAGLFPV
;
A
#
# COMPACT_ATOMS: atom_id res chain seq x y z
N SER A 1 -1.48 -24.14 -20.36
CA SER A 1 -0.09 -23.64 -20.43
C SER A 1 -0.06 -22.13 -20.47
N ASN A 2 -0.49 -21.46 -19.39
CA ASN A 2 -0.74 -20.01 -19.37
C ASN A 2 0.13 -19.29 -18.32
N GLY A 3 0.86 -20.05 -17.49
CA GLY A 3 1.56 -19.51 -16.32
C GLY A 3 2.81 -18.67 -16.63
N SER A 4 3.34 -18.67 -17.86
CA SER A 4 4.52 -17.85 -18.21
C SER A 4 4.16 -16.40 -18.54
N HIS A 5 3.06 -16.16 -19.25
CA HIS A 5 2.59 -14.80 -19.56
C HIS A 5 2.00 -14.09 -18.34
N ASP A 6 1.23 -14.79 -17.51
CA ASP A 6 0.72 -14.25 -16.25
C ASP A 6 1.84 -13.77 -15.31
N ARG A 7 2.98 -14.47 -15.28
CA ARG A 7 4.10 -14.11 -14.40
C ARG A 7 4.83 -12.87 -14.88
N ILE A 8 5.07 -12.73 -16.18
CA ILE A 8 5.70 -11.53 -16.74
C ILE A 8 4.78 -10.32 -16.53
N GLN A 9 3.48 -10.47 -16.77
CA GLN A 9 2.52 -9.39 -16.55
C GLN A 9 2.43 -8.99 -15.08
N ARG A 10 2.39 -9.95 -14.16
CA ARG A 10 2.48 -9.66 -12.72
C ARG A 10 3.78 -8.98 -12.32
N VAL A 11 4.92 -9.32 -12.96
CA VAL A 11 6.21 -8.66 -12.69
C VAL A 11 6.20 -7.21 -13.20
N LEU A 12 5.64 -6.95 -14.38
CA LEU A 12 5.49 -5.60 -14.92
C LEU A 12 4.54 -4.76 -14.05
N GLU A 13 3.40 -5.32 -13.66
CA GLU A 13 2.46 -4.70 -12.72
C GLU A 13 3.16 -4.45 -11.37
N ALA A 14 3.94 -5.39 -10.87
CA ALA A 14 4.65 -5.23 -9.60
C ALA A 14 5.79 -4.19 -9.65
N ASP A 15 6.37 -3.90 -10.82
CA ASP A 15 7.32 -2.79 -11.01
C ASP A 15 6.59 -1.44 -10.98
N VAL A 16 5.40 -1.35 -11.59
CA VAL A 16 4.54 -0.17 -11.49
C VAL A 16 4.12 0.07 -10.04
N ILE A 17 3.67 -0.97 -9.33
CA ILE A 17 3.28 -0.85 -7.92
C ILE A 17 4.46 -0.42 -7.05
N GLY A 18 5.66 -0.95 -7.27
CA GLY A 18 6.85 -0.51 -6.53
C GLY A 18 7.13 0.99 -6.69
N LYS A 19 6.96 1.52 -7.91
CA LYS A 19 7.09 2.96 -8.17
C LYS A 19 6.00 3.77 -7.48
N VAL A 20 4.76 3.30 -7.51
CA VAL A 20 3.63 3.96 -6.81
C VAL A 20 3.87 3.99 -5.30
N VAL A 21 4.34 2.91 -4.69
CA VAL A 21 4.68 2.87 -3.27
C VAL A 21 5.82 3.86 -2.95
N THR A 22 6.81 3.97 -3.81
CA THR A 22 7.90 4.96 -3.65
C THR A 22 7.33 6.39 -3.67
N MET A 23 6.41 6.69 -4.59
CA MET A 23 5.77 8.01 -4.73
C MET A 23 5.00 8.48 -3.50
N LEU A 24 4.56 7.58 -2.61
CA LEU A 24 3.94 7.94 -1.34
C LEU A 24 4.85 8.83 -0.48
N THR A 25 6.17 8.67 -0.59
CA THR A 25 7.15 9.41 0.22
C THR A 25 7.77 10.60 -0.51
N VAL A 26 7.39 10.84 -1.76
CA VAL A 26 7.98 11.85 -2.63
C VAL A 26 7.07 13.08 -2.71
N PRO A 27 7.53 14.29 -2.32
CA PRO A 27 6.78 15.51 -2.55
C PRO A 27 6.62 15.79 -4.06
N PRO A 28 5.59 16.53 -4.48
CA PRO A 28 4.64 17.30 -3.69
C PRO A 28 3.44 16.48 -3.16
N VAL A 29 2.66 17.06 -2.26
CA VAL A 29 1.44 16.46 -1.68
C VAL A 29 0.46 15.96 -2.74
N THR A 30 0.37 16.63 -3.89
CA THR A 30 -0.48 16.20 -5.01
C THR A 30 -0.07 14.85 -5.57
N LEU A 31 1.24 14.56 -5.65
CA LEU A 31 1.77 13.27 -6.07
C LEU A 31 1.49 12.19 -5.02
N GLN A 32 1.71 12.51 -3.73
CA GLN A 32 1.43 11.58 -2.64
C GLN A 32 -0.06 11.21 -2.56
N MET A 33 -0.96 12.18 -2.75
CA MET A 33 -2.40 11.94 -2.81
C MET A 33 -2.80 11.08 -4.01
N ALA A 34 -2.18 11.28 -5.17
CA ALA A 34 -2.42 10.42 -6.34
C ALA A 34 -1.96 8.99 -6.06
N ALA A 35 -0.76 8.82 -5.50
CA ALA A 35 -0.23 7.52 -5.11
C ALA A 35 -1.11 6.84 -4.04
N LEU A 36 -1.57 7.58 -3.03
CA LEU A 36 -2.49 7.09 -1.99
C LEU A 36 -3.80 6.58 -2.60
N ARG A 37 -4.39 7.30 -3.56
CA ARG A 37 -5.60 6.85 -4.25
C ARG A 37 -5.38 5.55 -5.02
N THR A 38 -4.24 5.44 -5.72
CA THR A 38 -3.88 4.21 -6.43
C THR A 38 -3.68 3.05 -5.45
N VAL A 39 -2.92 3.25 -4.37
CA VAL A 39 -2.70 2.23 -3.34
C VAL A 39 -4.02 1.83 -2.69
N GLY A 40 -4.87 2.81 -2.34
CA GLY A 40 -6.21 2.59 -1.78
C GLY A 40 -7.04 1.64 -2.63
N ASN A 41 -7.10 1.89 -3.94
CA ASN A 41 -7.83 1.01 -4.87
C ASN A 41 -7.27 -0.42 -4.92
N VAL A 42 -5.95 -0.57 -4.82
CA VAL A 42 -5.29 -1.89 -4.83
C VAL A 42 -5.57 -2.65 -3.54
N VAL A 43 -5.46 -2.00 -2.37
CA VAL A 43 -5.68 -2.66 -1.06
C VAL A 43 -7.15 -2.91 -0.74
N THR A 44 -8.09 -2.31 -1.48
CA THR A 44 -9.52 -2.67 -1.44
C THR A 44 -9.87 -3.82 -2.39
N GLY A 45 -8.90 -4.34 -3.12
CA GLY A 45 -9.04 -5.50 -4.00
C GLY A 45 -9.01 -6.82 -3.24
N ASN A 46 -8.32 -7.82 -3.78
CA ASN A 46 -8.16 -9.13 -3.15
C ASN A 46 -6.88 -9.23 -2.30
N ASP A 47 -6.74 -10.33 -1.55
CA ASP A 47 -5.61 -10.56 -0.66
C ASP A 47 -4.26 -10.54 -1.39
N ASP A 48 -4.17 -11.10 -2.60
CA ASP A 48 -2.91 -11.09 -3.38
C ASP A 48 -2.49 -9.66 -3.74
N GLN A 49 -3.45 -8.82 -4.15
CA GLN A 49 -3.20 -7.41 -4.47
C GLN A 49 -2.74 -6.62 -3.24
N THR A 50 -3.41 -6.84 -2.10
CA THR A 50 -3.00 -6.25 -0.82
C THR A 50 -1.61 -6.71 -0.40
N GLN A 51 -1.28 -7.99 -0.61
CA GLN A 51 0.03 -8.54 -0.25
C GLN A 51 1.15 -7.93 -1.10
N VAL A 52 0.93 -7.67 -2.39
CA VAL A 52 1.91 -6.98 -3.24
C VAL A 52 2.25 -5.59 -2.69
N ILE A 53 1.28 -4.84 -2.16
CA ILE A 53 1.54 -3.53 -1.53
C ILE A 53 2.43 -3.68 -0.30
N ILE A 54 2.16 -4.67 0.56
CA ILE A 54 2.96 -4.96 1.75
C ILE A 54 4.39 -5.33 1.35
N ASP A 55 4.55 -6.26 0.39
CA ASP A 55 5.85 -6.76 -0.08
C ASP A 55 6.71 -5.67 -0.73
N ARG A 56 6.07 -4.63 -1.29
CA ARG A 56 6.73 -3.45 -1.86
C ARG A 56 7.05 -2.35 -0.83
N GLY A 57 6.84 -2.60 0.46
CA GLY A 57 7.15 -1.66 1.54
C GLY A 57 6.04 -0.66 1.85
N GLY A 58 4.81 -0.92 1.41
CA GLY A 58 3.66 -0.02 1.59
C GLY A 58 3.40 0.36 3.04
N LEU A 59 3.57 -0.57 3.99
CA LEU A 59 3.38 -0.28 5.42
C LEU A 59 4.37 0.76 5.95
N ALA A 60 5.65 0.67 5.56
CA ALA A 60 6.66 1.64 5.98
C ALA A 60 6.36 3.04 5.40
N ALA A 61 5.93 3.09 4.13
CA ALA A 61 5.51 4.33 3.49
C ALA A 61 4.26 4.94 4.17
N LEU A 62 3.22 4.14 4.42
CA LEU A 62 2.01 4.57 5.10
C LEU A 62 2.32 5.10 6.51
N ARG A 63 3.22 4.46 7.26
CA ARG A 63 3.65 4.94 8.59
C ARG A 63 4.19 6.38 8.55
N SER A 64 4.96 6.71 7.53
CA SER A 64 5.47 8.09 7.37
C SER A 64 4.33 9.08 7.11
N LEU A 65 3.31 8.67 6.37
CA LEU A 65 2.16 9.50 6.00
C LEU A 65 1.15 9.69 7.13
N LEU A 66 1.07 8.77 8.09
CA LEU A 66 0.25 8.94 9.30
C LEU A 66 0.69 10.14 10.15
N ASN A 67 1.96 10.55 10.05
CA ASN A 67 2.51 11.72 10.75
C ASN A 67 2.61 12.96 9.85
N HIS A 68 2.00 12.94 8.66
CA HIS A 68 2.12 14.02 7.68
C HIS A 68 1.39 15.31 8.12
N PRO A 69 1.88 16.53 7.87
CA PRO A 69 1.23 17.77 8.31
C PRO A 69 -0.17 18.01 7.72
N SER A 70 -0.46 17.46 6.54
CA SER A 70 -1.79 17.52 5.92
C SER A 70 -2.72 16.45 6.48
N ARG A 71 -3.81 16.87 7.14
CA ARG A 71 -4.89 15.97 7.60
C ARG A 71 -5.54 15.16 6.48
N ALA A 72 -5.60 15.71 5.27
CA ALA A 72 -6.14 14.98 4.12
C ALA A 72 -5.28 13.76 3.77
N VAL A 73 -3.96 13.93 3.80
CA VAL A 73 -3.00 12.83 3.58
C VAL A 73 -3.09 11.79 4.70
N GLN A 74 -3.16 12.23 5.96
CA GLN A 74 -3.35 11.31 7.09
C GLN A 74 -4.63 10.48 6.94
N LYS A 75 -5.76 11.11 6.57
CA LYS A 75 -7.05 10.43 6.39
C LYS A 75 -6.96 9.32 5.34
N GLU A 76 -6.40 9.62 4.17
CA GLU A 76 -6.24 8.63 3.10
C GLU A 76 -5.27 7.51 3.49
N ALA A 77 -4.17 7.84 4.17
CA ALA A 77 -3.21 6.84 4.66
C ALA A 77 -3.85 5.91 5.71
N CYS A 78 -4.63 6.47 6.64
CA CYS A 78 -5.43 5.68 7.59
C CYS A 78 -6.44 4.79 6.88
N GLY A 79 -7.10 5.29 5.83
CA GLY A 79 -8.03 4.50 5.01
C GLY A 79 -7.33 3.29 4.38
N CYS A 80 -6.19 3.50 3.74
CA CYS A 80 -5.39 2.40 3.18
C CYS A 80 -4.98 1.39 4.25
N LEU A 81 -4.52 1.86 5.41
CA LEU A 81 -4.13 0.99 6.52
C LEU A 81 -5.31 0.17 7.05
N SER A 82 -6.50 0.77 7.18
CA SER A 82 -7.70 0.06 7.63
C SER A 82 -8.13 -1.04 6.66
N SER A 83 -7.97 -0.82 5.34
CA SER A 83 -8.23 -1.84 4.33
C SER A 83 -7.26 -3.01 4.46
N ILE A 84 -5.96 -2.74 4.61
CA ILE A 84 -4.96 -3.79 4.83
C ILE A 84 -5.24 -4.57 6.13
N ALA A 85 -5.59 -3.86 7.21
CA ALA A 85 -5.91 -4.46 8.50
C ALA A 85 -7.26 -5.20 8.53
N SER A 86 -8.06 -5.11 7.47
CA SER A 86 -9.30 -5.89 7.30
C SER A 86 -9.10 -7.13 6.42
N GLY A 87 -7.88 -7.36 5.95
CA GLY A 87 -7.53 -8.49 5.10
C GLY A 87 -7.24 -9.79 5.88
N SER A 88 -6.42 -10.65 5.29
CA SER A 88 -6.07 -11.94 5.88
C SER A 88 -5.29 -11.83 7.20
N VAL A 89 -5.27 -12.92 7.98
CA VAL A 89 -4.52 -13.00 9.25
C VAL A 89 -3.03 -12.62 9.06
N ALA A 90 -2.42 -13.02 7.94
CA ALA A 90 -1.03 -12.68 7.65
C ALA A 90 -0.83 -11.18 7.41
N GLN A 91 -1.80 -10.51 6.79
CA GLN A 91 -1.77 -9.08 6.51
C GLN A 91 -1.97 -8.27 7.80
N ILE A 92 -2.91 -8.70 8.64
CA ILE A 92 -3.10 -8.15 9.99
C ILE A 92 -1.80 -8.28 10.80
N GLN A 93 -1.17 -9.45 10.78
CA GLN A 93 0.10 -9.67 11.49
C GLN A 93 1.21 -8.76 10.95
N SER A 94 1.24 -8.50 9.63
CA SER A 94 2.19 -7.57 9.02
C SER A 94 1.99 -6.14 9.52
N VAL A 95 0.74 -5.69 9.69
CA VAL A 95 0.40 -4.38 10.28
C VAL A 95 0.88 -4.29 11.74
N ILE A 96 0.67 -5.34 12.53
CA ILE A 96 1.15 -5.42 13.92
C ILE A 96 2.68 -5.35 13.96
N ASN A 97 3.36 -6.16 13.15
CA ASN A 97 4.83 -6.20 13.08
C ASN A 97 5.44 -4.86 12.63
N ALA A 98 4.70 -4.07 11.84
CA ALA A 98 5.10 -2.74 11.42
C ALA A 98 4.90 -1.65 12.51
N GLY A 99 4.31 -2.01 13.66
CA GLY A 99 3.99 -1.07 14.74
C GLY A 99 2.88 -0.09 14.38
N LEU A 100 1.94 -0.52 13.52
CA LEU A 100 0.86 0.31 12.98
C LEU A 100 -0.52 0.00 13.58
N PHE A 101 -0.58 -0.90 14.56
CA PHE A 101 -1.79 -1.18 15.34
C PHE A 101 -1.71 -0.45 16.69
N PRO A 102 -2.78 0.23 17.16
CA PRO A 102 -2.78 0.83 18.49
C PRO A 102 -2.71 -0.26 19.57
N VAL A 103 -1.78 -0.08 20.51
CA VAL A 103 -1.74 -0.81 21.80
C VAL A 103 -2.64 -0.14 22.83
#